data_AF-A0A353EPP2-F1
#
_entry.id   AF-A0A353EPP2-F1
#
_cell.length_a   1.000
_cell.length_b   1.000
_cell.length_c   1.000
_cell.angle_alpha   90.00
_cell.angle_beta   90.00
_cell.angle_gamma   90.00
#
_symmetry.space_group_name_H-M   'P 1'
#
loop_
_entity.id
_entity.type
_entity.pdbx_description
1 polymer ?
#
loop_
_entity_poly.entity_id
_entity_poly.type
_entity_poly.pdbx_seq_one_letter_code
_entity_poly.pdbx_strand_id
1 'polypeptide(L)'
;SYAEQDWYWGYSCNHDFQNGSNTNVSAGPICNFSEVRMLRALKDTILDPYYSNHADQTRIYAYGHSMGASGSITWAMHYPQIFGIVYASEGMTDYAGDPVFRNENIGRWGPLATNNPVLNLGIEWVDGSNTAESIRALNGMGIWDYMDHKTIACDPNYQDMDTAFIIAVHGTNDGTIQPASQGYPFYDCMNDGRRGFIGEVNTGYHGWQGYAPADDINFRMFSFPWGDWEDGMPNTPGVDRSFPVKTYVAFSDSTSSDVGRTSGTAAYNEFLQWDVKTIVDQANRYEVSMYARGSSQIADVTPRRLQNFVVNLGQRFSVTLGSASPINVFADGDGVLTVPNVNIPTGGVKMVIIPN
;
A
#
# COMPACT_ATOMS: atom_id res chain seq x y z
N SER A 1 22.74 -16.36 16.16
CA SER A 1 21.81 -16.04 15.05
C SER A 1 22.60 -15.31 13.99
N TYR A 2 22.69 -15.87 12.78
CA TYR A 2 22.99 -15.07 11.61
C TYR A 2 21.86 -14.06 11.47
N ALA A 3 22.14 -12.78 11.72
CA ALA A 3 21.22 -11.69 11.40
C ALA A 3 21.31 -11.47 9.88
N GLU A 4 20.83 -12.45 9.11
CA GLU A 4 20.75 -12.32 7.66
C GLU A 4 19.60 -11.37 7.32
N GLN A 5 19.89 -10.37 6.48
CA GLN A 5 18.97 -9.32 6.04
C GLN A 5 17.88 -9.93 5.16
N ASP A 6 16.75 -10.35 5.71
CA ASP A 6 15.66 -11.08 5.00
C ASP A 6 14.54 -10.17 4.49
N TRP A 7 14.87 -8.89 4.30
CA TRP A 7 13.98 -7.89 3.72
C TRP A 7 12.64 -7.77 4.45
N TYR A 8 12.66 -7.93 5.79
CA TYR A 8 11.50 -7.87 6.68
C TYR A 8 10.46 -8.98 6.49
N TRP A 9 10.78 -10.02 5.73
CA TRP A 9 9.83 -11.08 5.45
C TRP A 9 10.18 -12.38 6.17
N GLY A 10 11.18 -13.13 5.69
CA GLY A 10 11.51 -14.44 6.28
C GLY A 10 12.38 -15.37 5.42
N TYR A 11 12.37 -16.65 5.78
CA TYR A 11 13.31 -17.66 5.28
C TYR A 11 12.72 -19.08 5.40
N SER A 12 13.41 -20.09 4.84
CA SER A 12 12.93 -21.47 4.83
C SER A 12 12.51 -21.97 6.21
N CYS A 13 11.32 -22.58 6.29
CA CYS A 13 10.76 -23.12 7.53
C CYS A 13 11.55 -24.32 8.07
N ASN A 14 12.25 -25.04 7.16
CA ASN A 14 12.85 -26.34 7.44
C ASN A 14 14.38 -26.30 7.48
N HIS A 15 14.98 -25.14 7.17
CA HIS A 15 16.41 -25.01 7.05
C HIS A 15 17.03 -24.51 8.37
N ASP A 16 18.03 -25.24 8.87
CA ASP A 16 18.78 -24.84 10.05
C ASP A 16 19.95 -23.93 9.67
N PHE A 17 19.70 -22.62 9.67
CA PHE A 17 20.71 -21.59 9.41
C PHE A 17 21.79 -21.48 10.50
N GLN A 18 21.71 -22.26 11.59
CA GLN A 18 22.80 -22.35 12.58
C GLN A 18 23.88 -23.36 12.14
N ASN A 19 23.55 -24.24 11.20
CA ASN A 19 24.47 -25.23 10.67
C ASN A 19 25.14 -24.71 9.38
N GLY A 20 26.30 -24.06 9.54
CA GLY A 20 27.06 -23.46 8.43
C GLY A 20 27.58 -24.41 7.34
N SER A 21 27.23 -25.71 7.39
CA SER A 21 27.54 -26.68 6.32
C SER A 21 26.43 -26.82 5.27
N ASN A 22 25.22 -26.33 5.55
CA ASN A 22 24.11 -26.30 4.62
C ASN A 22 23.71 -24.84 4.44
N THR A 23 24.06 -24.23 3.30
CA THR A 23 23.79 -22.80 3.06
C THR A 23 22.70 -22.58 2.01
N ASN A 24 22.17 -23.64 1.41
CA ASN A 24 21.32 -23.54 0.24
C ASN A 24 19.96 -24.20 0.49
N VAL A 25 18.93 -23.37 0.57
CA VAL A 25 17.53 -23.80 0.51
C VAL A 25 17.23 -24.28 -0.91
N SER A 26 16.68 -25.49 -1.05
CA SER A 26 16.34 -26.07 -2.37
C SER A 26 14.91 -26.59 -2.46
N ALA A 27 14.21 -26.73 -1.34
CA ALA A 27 12.84 -27.22 -1.27
C ALA A 27 12.18 -26.83 0.06
N GLY A 28 10.86 -26.99 0.11
CA GLY A 28 10.05 -26.79 1.31
C GLY A 28 9.55 -25.35 1.44
N PRO A 29 8.61 -25.11 2.36
CA PRO A 29 7.99 -23.81 2.47
C PRO A 29 8.97 -22.75 2.98
N ILE A 30 8.72 -21.52 2.58
CA ILE A 30 9.39 -20.34 3.09
C ILE A 30 8.42 -19.60 4.01
N CYS A 31 8.84 -19.33 5.24
CA CYS A 31 8.00 -18.80 6.32
C CYS A 31 8.33 -17.34 6.61
N ASN A 32 7.28 -16.53 6.81
CA ASN A 32 7.35 -15.10 7.13
C ASN A 32 7.76 -14.80 8.60
N PHE A 33 8.83 -15.44 9.09
CA PHE A 33 9.25 -15.34 10.49
C PHE A 33 9.55 -13.91 10.94
N SER A 34 10.18 -13.10 10.08
CA SER A 34 10.56 -11.72 10.44
C SER A 34 9.36 -10.79 10.40
N GLU A 35 8.47 -10.99 9.44
CA GLU A 35 7.19 -10.29 9.39
C GLU A 35 6.36 -10.54 10.66
N VAL A 36 6.24 -11.81 11.09
CA VAL A 36 5.53 -12.18 12.32
C VAL A 36 6.20 -11.59 13.57
N ARG A 37 7.53 -11.54 13.63
CA ARG A 37 8.25 -10.88 14.75
C ARG A 37 7.92 -9.39 14.81
N MET A 38 7.81 -8.73 13.67
CA MET A 38 7.45 -7.31 13.60
C MET A 38 6.00 -7.05 14.05
N LEU A 39 5.05 -7.88 13.59
CA LEU A 39 3.68 -7.83 14.07
C LEU A 39 3.62 -8.09 15.58
N ARG A 40 4.40 -9.04 16.09
CA ARG A 40 4.45 -9.32 17.52
C ARG A 40 4.99 -8.15 18.33
N ALA A 41 6.06 -7.51 17.89
CA ALA A 41 6.62 -6.34 18.55
C ALA A 41 5.61 -5.18 18.61
N LEU A 42 4.86 -4.96 17.52
CA LEU A 42 3.79 -3.98 17.47
C LEU A 42 2.64 -4.33 18.43
N LYS A 43 2.18 -5.58 18.44
CA LYS A 43 1.16 -6.08 19.38
C LYS A 43 1.59 -5.84 20.82
N ASP A 44 2.80 -6.27 21.17
CA ASP A 44 3.33 -6.16 22.54
C ASP A 44 3.45 -4.69 22.95
N THR A 45 3.82 -3.80 22.03
CA THR A 45 3.82 -2.34 22.27
C THR A 45 2.42 -1.80 22.54
N ILE A 46 1.41 -2.19 21.75
CA ILE A 46 0.02 -1.76 21.95
C ILE A 46 -0.52 -2.24 23.30
N LEU A 47 -0.16 -3.45 23.72
CA LEU A 47 -0.63 -4.07 24.96
C LEU A 47 0.18 -3.66 26.19
N ASP A 48 1.35 -3.03 26.01
CA ASP A 48 2.17 -2.57 27.12
C ASP A 48 1.41 -1.48 27.92
N PRO A 49 1.23 -1.61 29.24
CA PRO A 49 0.50 -0.65 30.05
C PRO A 49 1.02 0.79 29.97
N TYR A 50 2.30 0.98 29.63
CA TYR A 50 2.89 2.30 29.42
C TYR A 50 2.38 2.94 28.13
N TYR A 51 2.20 2.17 27.06
CA TYR A 51 1.81 2.67 25.73
C TYR A 51 0.33 2.49 25.42
N SER A 52 -0.40 1.63 26.13
CA SER A 52 -1.79 1.23 25.79
C SER A 52 -2.79 2.38 25.78
N ASN A 53 -2.53 3.47 26.53
CA ASN A 53 -3.36 4.68 26.52
C ASN A 53 -2.96 5.68 25.42
N HIS A 54 -1.88 5.40 24.68
CA HIS A 54 -1.31 6.25 23.64
C HIS A 54 -1.34 5.60 22.25
N ALA A 55 -1.39 4.28 22.18
CA ALA A 55 -1.46 3.53 20.92
C ALA A 55 -2.90 3.43 20.42
N ASP A 56 -3.20 4.11 19.31
CA ASP A 56 -4.47 3.96 18.62
C ASP A 56 -4.37 2.90 17.52
N GLN A 57 -5.05 1.78 17.73
CA GLN A 57 -5.05 0.64 16.80
C GLN A 57 -5.67 0.96 15.44
N THR A 58 -6.41 2.07 15.33
CA THR A 58 -6.97 2.55 14.06
C THR A 58 -6.01 3.45 13.29
N ARG A 59 -4.87 3.83 13.88
CA ARG A 59 -3.88 4.77 13.35
C ARG A 59 -2.47 4.20 13.44
N ILE A 60 -2.26 3.05 12.82
CA ILE A 60 -0.95 2.41 12.72
C ILE A 60 -0.39 2.70 11.33
N TYR A 61 0.84 3.21 11.30
CA TYR A 61 1.54 3.56 10.09
C TYR A 61 2.94 2.97 10.09
N ALA A 62 3.49 2.75 8.90
CA ALA A 62 4.87 2.33 8.73
C ALA A 62 5.59 3.26 7.76
N TYR A 63 6.88 3.45 7.97
CA TYR A 63 7.72 4.08 6.98
C TYR A 63 9.09 3.43 6.95
N GLY A 64 9.76 3.54 5.81
CA GLY A 64 11.13 3.08 5.70
C GLY A 64 11.83 3.56 4.45
N HIS A 65 13.13 3.27 4.42
CA HIS A 65 14.02 3.53 3.31
C HIS A 65 14.69 2.23 2.87
N SER A 66 14.95 2.04 1.57
CA SER A 66 15.69 0.88 1.06
C SER A 66 15.03 -0.44 1.49
N MET A 67 15.74 -1.31 2.21
CA MET A 67 15.16 -2.53 2.79
C MET A 67 13.91 -2.25 3.65
N GLY A 68 13.90 -1.17 4.43
CA GLY A 68 12.75 -0.78 5.25
C GLY A 68 11.55 -0.25 4.44
N ALA A 69 11.80 0.38 3.30
CA ALA A 69 10.75 0.77 2.36
C ALA A 69 10.08 -0.46 1.76
N SER A 70 10.88 -1.44 1.34
CA SER A 70 10.41 -2.73 0.82
C SER A 70 9.55 -3.49 1.84
N GLY A 71 9.99 -3.53 3.10
CA GLY A 71 9.19 -4.08 4.20
C GLY A 71 7.89 -3.32 4.45
N SER A 72 7.92 -1.98 4.33
CA SER A 72 6.71 -1.15 4.50
C SER A 72 5.69 -1.41 3.39
N ILE A 73 6.12 -1.54 2.14
CA ILE A 73 5.24 -1.93 1.01
C ILE A 73 4.65 -3.31 1.25
N THR A 74 5.49 -4.27 1.65
CA THR A 74 5.08 -5.65 2.00
C THR A 74 3.96 -5.64 3.06
N TRP A 75 4.12 -4.88 4.14
CA TRP A 75 3.10 -4.79 5.20
C TRP A 75 1.82 -4.10 4.74
N ALA A 76 1.91 -3.10 3.87
CA ALA A 76 0.72 -2.47 3.29
C ALA A 76 -0.10 -3.45 2.45
N MET A 77 0.57 -4.34 1.72
CA MET A 77 -0.11 -5.34 0.89
C MET A 77 -0.66 -6.50 1.69
N HIS A 78 0.05 -6.94 2.73
CA HIS A 78 -0.32 -8.13 3.50
C HIS A 78 -1.27 -7.83 4.66
N TYR A 79 -1.09 -6.71 5.34
CA TYR A 79 -1.84 -6.39 6.56
C TYR A 79 -2.55 -5.04 6.47
N PRO A 80 -3.39 -4.82 5.43
CA PRO A 80 -4.19 -3.61 5.35
C PRO A 80 -5.06 -3.41 6.60
N GLN A 81 -5.54 -4.48 7.24
CA GLN A 81 -6.33 -4.40 8.46
C GLN A 81 -5.55 -3.85 9.67
N ILE A 82 -4.21 -3.89 9.63
CA ILE A 82 -3.33 -3.34 10.67
C ILE A 82 -2.85 -1.96 10.26
N PHE A 83 -2.29 -1.80 9.05
CA PHE A 83 -1.68 -0.56 8.61
C PHE A 83 -2.67 0.30 7.80
N GLY A 84 -2.80 1.57 8.16
CA GLY A 84 -3.64 2.53 7.43
C GLY A 84 -2.93 3.10 6.21
N ILE A 85 -1.69 3.55 6.41
CA ILE A 85 -0.85 4.21 5.41
C ILE A 85 0.59 3.75 5.61
N VAL A 86 1.33 3.58 4.52
CA VAL A 86 2.78 3.39 4.56
C VAL A 86 3.52 4.41 3.70
N TYR A 87 4.75 4.70 4.09
CA TYR A 87 5.68 5.51 3.31
C TYR A 87 6.93 4.71 2.94
N ALA A 88 7.29 4.66 1.66
CA ALA A 88 8.37 3.85 1.15
C ALA A 88 9.32 4.69 0.28
N SER A 89 10.51 4.99 0.80
CA SER A 89 11.57 5.67 0.05
C SER A 89 12.55 4.65 -0.54
N GLU A 90 12.65 4.57 -1.86
CA GLU A 90 13.54 3.66 -2.59
C GLU A 90 13.30 2.19 -2.19
N GLY A 91 12.09 1.65 -2.40
CA GLY A 91 11.75 0.28 -2.02
C GLY A 91 11.99 -0.73 -3.14
N MET A 92 12.45 -1.94 -2.82
CA MET A 92 12.41 -3.07 -3.75
C MET A 92 10.96 -3.52 -3.93
N THR A 93 10.54 -3.65 -5.18
CA THR A 93 9.19 -4.12 -5.57
C THR A 93 9.24 -5.32 -6.52
N ASP A 94 10.38 -5.58 -7.16
CA ASP A 94 10.64 -6.73 -8.03
C ASP A 94 11.95 -7.41 -7.62
N TYR A 95 11.82 -8.44 -6.77
CA TYR A 95 12.93 -9.23 -6.26
C TYR A 95 13.41 -10.29 -7.27
N ALA A 96 12.52 -10.77 -8.14
CA ALA A 96 12.82 -11.83 -9.09
C ALA A 96 13.61 -11.30 -10.29
N GLY A 97 13.26 -10.10 -10.74
CA GLY A 97 13.83 -9.41 -11.88
C GLY A 97 15.23 -8.84 -11.63
N ASP A 98 15.55 -8.46 -10.39
CA ASP A 98 16.85 -7.89 -10.05
C ASP A 98 17.90 -8.96 -9.69
N PRO A 99 18.99 -9.14 -10.48
CA PRO A 99 19.99 -10.16 -10.21
C PRO A 99 20.74 -10.00 -8.89
N VAL A 100 20.94 -8.77 -8.42
CA VAL A 100 21.70 -8.50 -7.18
C VAL A 100 20.89 -9.01 -6.00
N PHE A 101 19.65 -8.53 -5.88
CA PHE A 101 18.77 -8.91 -4.76
C PHE A 101 18.30 -10.36 -4.83
N ARG A 102 18.12 -10.90 -6.05
CA ARG A 102 17.89 -12.33 -6.22
C ARG A 102 19.04 -13.17 -5.67
N ASN A 103 20.29 -12.78 -5.91
CA ASN A 103 21.45 -13.50 -5.39
C ASN A 103 21.58 -13.38 -3.86
N GLU A 104 21.15 -12.27 -3.26
CA GLU A 104 21.12 -12.12 -1.79
C GLU A 104 20.09 -13.02 -1.11
N ASN A 105 19.02 -13.39 -1.83
CA ASN A 105 17.90 -14.14 -1.28
C ASN A 105 17.88 -15.63 -1.69
N ILE A 106 18.73 -16.05 -2.63
CA ILE A 106 18.75 -17.44 -3.09
C ILE A 106 19.09 -18.46 -2.00
N GLY A 107 20.00 -18.12 -1.08
CA GLY A 107 20.40 -19.03 0.02
C GLY A 107 19.26 -19.37 0.97
N ARG A 108 18.28 -18.46 1.10
CA ARG A 108 17.19 -18.50 2.10
C ARG A 108 15.81 -18.84 1.51
N TRP A 109 15.57 -18.45 0.27
CA TRP A 109 14.31 -18.69 -0.46
C TRP A 109 14.44 -19.83 -1.47
N GLY A 110 15.68 -20.18 -1.84
CA GLY A 110 16.00 -21.11 -2.90
C GLY A 110 16.01 -20.47 -4.29
N PRO A 111 16.45 -21.21 -5.31
CA PRO A 111 16.55 -20.70 -6.67
C PRO A 111 15.19 -20.27 -7.23
N LEU A 112 15.22 -19.29 -8.15
CA LEU A 112 14.03 -18.86 -8.89
C LEU A 112 13.31 -20.04 -9.57
N ALA A 113 14.07 -21.03 -10.06
CA ALA A 113 13.53 -22.22 -10.69
C ALA A 113 12.68 -23.10 -9.77
N THR A 114 12.93 -23.09 -8.46
CA THR A 114 12.12 -23.86 -7.49
C THR A 114 10.94 -23.06 -6.97
N ASN A 115 11.06 -21.72 -6.95
CA ASN A 115 10.05 -20.78 -6.49
C ASN A 115 9.25 -21.30 -5.29
N ASN A 116 9.98 -21.61 -4.22
CA ASN A 116 9.46 -22.40 -3.11
C ASN A 116 8.19 -21.77 -2.52
N PRO A 117 7.19 -22.59 -2.13
CA PRO A 117 5.89 -22.08 -1.71
C PRO A 117 5.99 -21.31 -0.39
N VAL A 118 5.21 -20.25 -0.26
CA VAL A 118 5.08 -19.48 0.98
C VAL A 118 4.15 -20.19 1.95
N LEU A 119 4.53 -20.16 3.22
CA LEU A 119 3.68 -20.47 4.36
C LEU A 119 3.58 -19.23 5.27
N ASN A 120 2.44 -18.56 5.21
CA ASN A 120 2.11 -17.44 6.06
C ASN A 120 1.75 -17.92 7.46
N LEU A 121 2.66 -17.66 8.39
CA LEU A 121 2.45 -17.77 9.82
C LEU A 121 1.70 -16.51 10.30
N GLY A 122 0.98 -16.65 11.41
CA GLY A 122 0.23 -15.56 12.01
C GLY A 122 0.33 -15.59 13.53
N ILE A 123 -0.06 -14.48 14.13
CA ILE A 123 -0.27 -14.36 15.57
C ILE A 123 -1.73 -14.04 15.82
N GLU A 124 -2.21 -14.38 17.02
CA GLU A 124 -3.42 -13.76 17.54
C GLU A 124 -3.15 -12.25 17.69
N TRP A 125 -3.97 -11.40 17.12
CA TRP A 125 -3.87 -9.95 17.21
C TRP A 125 -4.49 -9.45 18.53
N VAL A 126 -4.63 -8.13 18.69
CA VAL A 126 -5.20 -7.50 19.90
C VAL A 126 -6.72 -7.66 20.01
N ASP A 127 -7.41 -7.86 18.89
CA ASP A 127 -8.86 -8.11 18.82
C ASP A 127 -9.23 -9.61 18.80
N GLY A 128 -8.24 -10.49 18.97
CA GLY A 128 -8.40 -11.95 18.92
C GLY A 128 -8.42 -12.55 17.51
N SER A 129 -8.33 -11.74 16.45
CA SER A 129 -8.20 -12.24 15.07
C SER A 129 -6.83 -12.88 14.84
N ASN A 130 -6.71 -13.74 13.82
CA ASN A 130 -5.41 -14.27 13.39
C ASN A 130 -4.87 -13.44 12.22
N THR A 131 -3.67 -12.86 12.35
CA THR A 131 -3.09 -11.99 11.32
C THR A 131 -2.87 -12.69 9.98
N ALA A 132 -2.68 -14.01 9.95
CA ALA A 132 -2.50 -14.76 8.70
C ALA A 132 -3.80 -14.90 7.88
N GLU A 133 -4.97 -14.61 8.46
CA GLU A 133 -6.25 -14.77 7.77
C GLU A 133 -6.38 -13.82 6.58
N SER A 134 -5.85 -12.58 6.67
CA SER A 134 -5.90 -11.59 5.58
C SER A 134 -5.07 -12.00 4.36
N ILE A 135 -4.03 -12.81 4.57
CA ILE A 135 -3.09 -13.27 3.52
C ILE A 135 -3.19 -14.76 3.28
N ARG A 136 -4.26 -15.41 3.74
CA ARG A 136 -4.42 -16.85 3.58
C ARG A 136 -4.48 -17.24 2.10
N ALA A 137 -5.08 -16.40 1.26
CA ALA A 137 -5.17 -16.61 -0.19
C ALA A 137 -3.80 -16.66 -0.88
N LEU A 138 -2.76 -16.12 -0.25
CA LEU A 138 -1.40 -16.11 -0.76
C LEU A 138 -0.57 -17.33 -0.32
N ASN A 139 -1.10 -18.19 0.56
CA ASN A 139 -0.41 -19.44 0.94
C ASN A 139 -0.20 -20.34 -0.28
N GLY A 140 1.00 -20.91 -0.40
CA GLY A 140 1.37 -21.76 -1.52
C GLY A 140 1.84 -21.01 -2.77
N MET A 141 1.68 -19.67 -2.82
CA MET A 141 2.32 -18.84 -3.85
C MET A 141 3.84 -19.02 -3.78
N GLY A 142 4.51 -19.05 -4.93
CA GLY A 142 5.96 -19.11 -4.95
C GLY A 142 6.58 -17.83 -4.40
N ILE A 143 7.62 -17.95 -3.57
CA ILE A 143 8.23 -16.82 -2.86
C ILE A 143 8.69 -15.66 -3.75
N TRP A 144 9.16 -15.93 -4.95
CA TRP A 144 9.60 -14.87 -5.87
C TRP A 144 8.41 -14.10 -6.45
N ASP A 145 7.27 -14.75 -6.64
CA ASP A 145 6.02 -14.09 -7.05
C ASP A 145 5.39 -13.36 -5.86
N TYR A 146 5.50 -13.94 -4.65
CA TYR A 146 5.00 -13.38 -3.40
C TYR A 146 5.70 -12.08 -3.02
N MET A 147 7.02 -12.03 -3.20
CA MET A 147 7.80 -10.82 -2.94
C MET A 147 7.85 -9.85 -4.13
N ASP A 148 7.38 -10.25 -5.31
CA ASP A 148 7.08 -9.30 -6.39
C ASP A 148 5.78 -8.54 -6.04
N HIS A 149 5.93 -7.31 -5.56
CA HIS A 149 4.81 -6.47 -5.16
C HIS A 149 3.88 -6.14 -6.33
N LYS A 150 4.33 -6.28 -7.59
CA LYS A 150 3.46 -6.13 -8.76
C LYS A 150 2.38 -7.22 -8.80
N THR A 151 2.65 -8.42 -8.27
CA THR A 151 1.67 -9.52 -8.21
C THR A 151 0.40 -9.07 -7.49
N ILE A 152 0.52 -8.55 -6.26
CA ILE A 152 -0.64 -8.04 -5.53
C ILE A 152 -1.11 -6.72 -6.13
N ALA A 153 -0.22 -5.87 -6.64
CA ALA A 153 -0.62 -4.59 -7.20
C ALA A 153 -1.59 -4.73 -8.38
N CYS A 154 -1.28 -5.56 -9.39
CA CYS A 154 -1.99 -5.55 -10.67
C CYS A 154 -2.49 -6.92 -11.19
N ASP A 155 -2.15 -8.07 -10.59
CA ASP A 155 -2.69 -9.36 -11.07
C ASP A 155 -4.21 -9.42 -10.85
N PRO A 156 -5.02 -9.73 -11.88
CA PRO A 156 -6.47 -9.89 -11.77
C PRO A 156 -6.94 -10.82 -10.65
N ASN A 157 -6.16 -11.84 -10.31
CA ASN A 157 -6.51 -12.81 -9.26
C ASN A 157 -6.47 -12.22 -7.85
N TYR A 158 -5.89 -11.03 -7.66
CA TYR A 158 -5.74 -10.39 -6.35
C TYR A 158 -6.38 -9.00 -6.29
N GLN A 159 -7.09 -8.56 -7.34
CA GLN A 159 -7.71 -7.22 -7.42
C GLN A 159 -8.72 -6.93 -6.28
N ASP A 160 -9.38 -7.98 -5.80
CA ASP A 160 -10.34 -7.94 -4.70
C ASP A 160 -9.66 -7.77 -3.32
N MET A 161 -8.39 -8.16 -3.17
CA MET A 161 -7.63 -7.93 -1.95
C MET A 161 -7.41 -6.44 -1.72
N ASP A 162 -7.64 -5.93 -0.51
CA ASP A 162 -7.29 -4.54 -0.20
C ASP A 162 -5.82 -4.37 0.18
N THR A 163 -5.30 -3.16 0.00
CA THR A 163 -3.99 -2.73 0.53
C THR A 163 -4.16 -1.57 1.49
N ALA A 164 -3.19 -1.30 2.36
CA ALA A 164 -3.06 0.01 2.97
C ALA A 164 -2.82 1.07 1.87
N PHE A 165 -2.99 2.35 2.22
CA PHE A 165 -2.63 3.41 1.28
C PHE A 165 -1.11 3.49 1.18
N ILE A 166 -0.55 3.39 -0.03
CA ILE A 166 0.90 3.34 -0.24
C ILE A 166 1.40 4.66 -0.77
N ILE A 167 2.39 5.24 -0.10
CA ILE A 167 3.14 6.37 -0.62
C ILE A 167 4.53 5.86 -0.92
N ALA A 168 5.00 6.05 -2.15
CA ALA A 168 6.31 5.56 -2.55
C ALA A 168 7.05 6.56 -3.43
N VAL A 169 8.38 6.59 -3.29
CA VAL A 169 9.26 7.43 -4.11
C VAL A 169 10.50 6.66 -4.53
N HIS A 170 10.94 6.92 -5.76
CA HIS A 170 12.20 6.41 -6.30
C HIS A 170 13.04 7.52 -6.93
N GLY A 171 14.35 7.33 -7.00
CA GLY A 171 15.30 8.31 -7.54
C GLY A 171 15.90 7.86 -8.87
N THR A 172 15.87 8.72 -9.90
CA THR A 172 16.50 8.40 -11.21
C THR A 172 18.01 8.26 -11.13
N ASN A 173 18.65 8.77 -10.08
CA ASN A 173 20.08 8.61 -9.83
C ASN A 173 20.37 7.59 -8.73
N ASP A 174 19.36 6.86 -8.25
CA ASP A 174 19.55 5.74 -7.35
C ASP A 174 20.36 4.67 -8.08
N GLY A 175 21.54 4.31 -7.54
CA GLY A 175 22.44 3.31 -8.11
C GLY A 175 22.13 1.88 -7.68
N THR A 176 21.25 1.71 -6.71
CA THR A 176 21.00 0.47 -5.96
C THR A 176 19.60 -0.08 -6.26
N ILE A 177 18.56 0.76 -6.16
CA ILE A 177 17.15 0.41 -6.39
C ILE A 177 16.65 1.27 -7.54
N GLN A 178 16.81 0.74 -8.76
CA GLN A 178 16.58 1.51 -9.98
C GLN A 178 15.07 1.71 -10.25
N PRO A 179 14.59 2.94 -10.51
CA PRO A 179 13.18 3.16 -10.81
C PRO A 179 12.72 2.44 -12.08
N ALA A 180 13.62 2.17 -13.02
CA ALA A 180 13.33 1.45 -14.26
C ALA A 180 12.74 0.05 -14.02
N SER A 181 13.17 -0.65 -12.96
CA SER A 181 12.65 -1.97 -12.58
C SER A 181 11.76 -1.94 -11.34
N GLN A 182 11.94 -0.95 -10.45
CA GLN A 182 11.32 -0.94 -9.11
C GLN A 182 10.24 0.13 -8.96
N GLY A 183 10.38 1.27 -9.65
CA GLY A 183 9.51 2.43 -9.51
C GLY A 183 8.38 2.45 -10.53
N TYR A 184 8.68 2.79 -11.78
CA TYR A 184 7.64 2.96 -12.81
C TYR A 184 6.74 1.73 -12.99
N PRO A 185 7.26 0.50 -13.18
CA PRO A 185 6.37 -0.66 -13.39
C PRO A 185 5.52 -0.96 -12.17
N PHE A 186 6.01 -0.64 -10.96
CA PHE A 186 5.21 -0.78 -9.74
C PHE A 186 4.08 0.24 -9.70
N TYR A 187 4.35 1.52 -10.02
CA TYR A 187 3.33 2.57 -10.03
C TYR A 187 2.29 2.36 -11.13
N ASP A 188 2.70 1.92 -12.32
CA ASP A 188 1.79 1.52 -13.39
C ASP A 188 0.89 0.36 -12.91
N CYS A 189 1.46 -0.64 -12.23
CA CYS A 189 0.66 -1.72 -11.65
C CYS A 189 -0.30 -1.27 -10.53
N MET A 190 0.12 -0.33 -9.68
CA MET A 190 -0.79 0.24 -8.66
C MET A 190 -1.94 1.04 -9.30
N ASN A 191 -1.67 1.72 -10.43
CA ASN A 191 -2.68 2.40 -11.25
C ASN A 191 -3.67 1.40 -11.86
N ASP A 192 -3.16 0.39 -12.58
CA ASP A 192 -3.97 -0.64 -13.23
C ASP A 192 -4.77 -1.47 -12.22
N GLY A 193 -4.19 -1.71 -11.05
CA GLY A 193 -4.82 -2.36 -9.91
C GLY A 193 -5.81 -1.52 -9.11
N ARG A 194 -5.95 -0.23 -9.47
CA ARG A 194 -6.85 0.71 -8.80
C ARG A 194 -6.63 0.68 -7.28
N ARG A 195 -5.36 0.66 -6.89
CA ARG A 195 -4.89 0.63 -5.51
C ARG A 195 -4.82 2.04 -4.95
N GLY A 196 -4.92 2.18 -3.62
CA GLY A 196 -4.72 3.49 -2.99
C GLY A 196 -3.23 3.81 -2.95
N PHE A 197 -2.78 4.76 -3.77
CA PHE A 197 -1.38 5.19 -3.72
C PHE A 197 -1.11 6.60 -4.22
N ILE A 198 0.08 7.07 -3.84
CA ILE A 198 0.80 8.20 -4.45
C ILE A 198 2.21 7.70 -4.79
N GLY A 199 2.69 8.01 -5.99
CA GLY A 199 4.00 7.60 -6.47
C GLY A 199 4.79 8.78 -7.04
N GLU A 200 6.08 8.84 -6.73
CA GLU A 200 7.00 9.82 -7.33
C GLU A 200 8.24 9.09 -7.87
N VAL A 201 8.74 9.54 -9.02
CA VAL A 201 10.14 9.34 -9.43
C VAL A 201 10.80 10.70 -9.54
N ASN A 202 11.79 10.97 -8.70
CA ASN A 202 12.51 12.25 -8.65
C ASN A 202 13.97 12.07 -9.10
N THR A 203 14.80 13.12 -9.02
CA THR A 203 16.22 13.03 -9.40
C THR A 203 17.16 12.60 -8.26
N GLY A 204 16.63 11.97 -7.21
CA GLY A 204 17.37 11.54 -6.03
C GLY A 204 18.36 10.40 -6.30
N TYR A 205 19.35 10.27 -5.42
CA TYR A 205 20.27 9.12 -5.33
C TYR A 205 19.75 8.12 -4.29
N HIS A 206 20.47 7.00 -4.07
CA HIS A 206 20.13 6.04 -3.01
C HIS A 206 20.33 6.64 -1.60
N GLY A 207 19.33 7.35 -1.13
CA GLY A 207 19.30 8.01 0.16
C GLY A 207 17.86 8.33 0.56
N TRP A 208 17.68 8.79 1.79
CA TRP A 208 16.36 9.18 2.27
C TRP A 208 15.79 10.30 1.40
N GLN A 209 14.67 10.02 0.74
CA GLN A 209 14.01 10.97 -0.17
C GLN A 209 13.19 12.04 0.56
N GLY A 210 13.24 12.10 1.89
CA GLY A 210 12.27 12.87 2.66
C GLY A 210 10.95 12.10 2.76
N TYR A 211 9.87 12.79 3.11
CA TYR A 211 8.51 12.28 2.91
C TYR A 211 7.98 12.80 1.58
N ALA A 212 8.74 12.52 0.51
CA ALA A 212 8.41 12.93 -0.83
C ALA A 212 7.44 11.92 -1.49
N PRO A 213 6.42 12.37 -2.23
CA PRO A 213 6.22 13.77 -2.64
C PRO A 213 5.75 14.65 -1.47
N ALA A 214 6.39 15.79 -1.24
CA ALA A 214 6.34 16.53 0.03
C ALA A 214 5.03 17.31 0.29
N ASP A 215 3.90 16.85 -0.24
CA ASP A 215 2.71 17.68 -0.38
C ASP A 215 1.81 17.72 0.87
N ASP A 216 1.20 18.87 1.12
CA ASP A 216 0.80 19.29 2.47
C ASP A 216 -0.33 18.52 3.19
N ILE A 217 -1.08 17.61 2.53
CA ILE A 217 -2.40 17.21 3.05
C ILE A 217 -2.54 15.71 3.36
N ASN A 218 -1.81 14.81 2.68
CA ASN A 218 -1.75 13.38 3.03
C ASN A 218 -0.46 13.00 3.79
N PHE A 219 0.50 13.92 3.89
CA PHE A 219 1.87 13.65 4.33
C PHE A 219 2.18 14.12 5.76
N ARG A 220 1.36 15.00 6.34
CA ARG A 220 1.70 15.65 7.62
C ARG A 220 1.89 14.69 8.78
N MET A 221 1.23 13.53 8.74
CA MET A 221 1.39 12.50 9.77
C MET A 221 2.82 11.94 9.83
N PHE A 222 3.50 11.87 8.70
CA PHE A 222 4.86 11.37 8.61
C PHE A 222 5.90 12.50 8.63
N SER A 223 5.63 13.62 7.95
CA SER A 223 6.54 14.77 7.86
C SER A 223 6.79 15.50 9.19
N PHE A 224 5.90 15.36 10.18
CA PHE A 224 6.05 15.94 11.51
C PHE A 224 5.71 14.92 12.61
N PRO A 225 6.50 13.85 12.80
CA PRO A 225 6.18 12.84 13.81
C PRO A 225 6.29 13.39 15.24
N TRP A 226 6.99 14.52 15.43
CA TRP A 226 7.36 15.07 16.73
C TRP A 226 7.01 16.55 16.93
N GLY A 227 6.33 17.21 15.98
CA GLY A 227 6.07 18.66 16.00
C GLY A 227 4.58 19.01 16.18
N ASP A 228 4.28 19.79 17.22
CA ASP A 228 3.02 20.49 17.52
C ASP A 228 1.73 19.78 17.04
N TRP A 229 1.42 18.70 17.75
CA TRP A 229 0.25 17.84 17.51
C TRP A 229 -1.09 18.54 17.74
N GLU A 230 -1.13 19.65 18.50
CA GLU A 230 -2.39 20.27 18.93
C GLU A 230 -2.55 21.77 18.58
N ASP A 231 -1.48 22.51 18.27
CA ASP A 231 -1.58 23.97 18.08
C ASP A 231 -0.88 24.47 16.81
N GLY A 232 -1.67 25.05 15.89
CA GLY A 232 -1.21 26.19 15.09
C GLY A 232 -0.45 25.90 13.78
N MET A 233 -1.19 25.70 12.69
CA MET A 233 -0.91 26.48 11.48
C MET A 233 -2.21 27.17 11.02
N PRO A 234 -2.30 28.51 11.02
CA PRO A 234 -3.57 29.23 10.86
C PRO A 234 -4.23 29.16 9.47
N ASN A 235 -3.58 28.58 8.45
CA ASN A 235 -3.95 28.82 7.04
C ASN A 235 -4.30 27.59 6.21
N THR A 236 -4.52 26.41 6.80
CA THR A 236 -5.11 25.25 6.10
C THR A 236 -6.38 24.78 6.82
N PRO A 237 -7.51 25.45 6.60
CA PRO A 237 -8.80 24.97 7.08
C PRO A 237 -9.07 23.58 6.49
N GLY A 238 -9.26 22.57 7.35
CA GLY A 238 -9.85 21.29 6.94
C GLY A 238 -8.97 20.03 6.99
N VAL A 239 -7.66 20.13 7.18
CA VAL A 239 -6.80 18.92 7.31
C VAL A 239 -6.99 18.32 8.70
N ASP A 240 -7.88 17.34 8.82
CA ASP A 240 -7.90 16.49 10.02
C ASP A 240 -6.62 15.65 10.08
N ARG A 241 -5.98 15.66 11.24
CA ARG A 241 -4.77 14.86 11.52
C ARG A 241 -5.12 13.48 12.10
N SER A 242 -6.42 13.18 12.24
CA SER A 242 -6.95 11.84 12.51
C SER A 242 -7.29 11.16 11.18
N PHE A 243 -6.33 10.39 10.65
CA PHE A 243 -6.56 9.49 9.51
C PHE A 243 -6.74 8.04 9.99
N PRO A 244 -7.87 7.64 10.61
CA PRO A 244 -8.18 6.22 10.68
C PRO A 244 -8.55 5.77 9.27
N VAL A 245 -7.55 5.40 8.46
CA VAL A 245 -7.80 4.97 7.07
C VAL A 245 -8.36 3.56 7.07
N LYS A 246 -9.59 3.43 7.54
CA LYS A 246 -10.36 2.21 7.37
C LYS A 246 -10.88 2.09 5.96
N THR A 247 -11.26 3.21 5.32
CA THR A 247 -11.76 3.32 3.94
C THR A 247 -11.03 4.47 3.24
N TYR A 248 -10.68 4.34 1.97
CA TYR A 248 -10.05 5.42 1.18
C TYR A 248 -10.51 5.44 -0.28
N VAL A 249 -10.06 6.46 -1.00
CA VAL A 249 -10.24 6.60 -2.45
C VAL A 249 -8.94 6.24 -3.15
N ALA A 250 -9.02 5.29 -4.08
CA ALA A 250 -7.96 5.03 -5.05
C ALA A 250 -8.25 5.80 -6.34
N PHE A 251 -7.22 6.47 -6.85
CA PHE A 251 -7.26 7.16 -8.14
C PHE A 251 -6.45 6.37 -9.14
N SER A 252 -6.99 6.20 -10.35
CA SER A 252 -6.28 5.63 -11.49
C SER A 252 -6.56 6.47 -12.74
N ASP A 253 -5.72 6.34 -13.75
CA ASP A 253 -5.84 7.02 -15.05
C ASP A 253 -6.02 8.54 -14.91
N SER A 254 -5.39 9.12 -13.89
CA SER A 254 -5.41 10.55 -13.67
C SER A 254 -4.68 11.29 -14.79
N THR A 255 -5.24 12.40 -15.24
CA THR A 255 -4.64 13.27 -16.29
C THR A 255 -3.26 13.81 -15.95
N SER A 256 -2.85 13.77 -14.68
CA SER A 256 -1.53 14.20 -14.21
C SER A 256 -0.57 13.05 -13.91
N SER A 257 -1.03 11.79 -14.02
CA SER A 257 -0.18 10.63 -13.77
C SER A 257 0.64 10.27 -15.01
N ASP A 258 1.93 10.02 -14.81
CA ASP A 258 2.89 9.61 -15.86
C ASP A 258 2.80 8.09 -16.17
N VAL A 259 1.59 7.53 -16.33
CA VAL A 259 1.39 6.10 -16.59
C VAL A 259 2.10 5.65 -17.88
N GLY A 260 2.83 4.53 -17.82
CA GLY A 260 3.60 3.98 -18.95
C GLY A 260 4.97 4.64 -19.15
N ARG A 261 5.38 5.52 -18.25
CA ARG A 261 6.71 6.12 -18.26
C ARG A 261 7.78 5.11 -17.87
N THR A 262 8.95 5.20 -18.49
CA THR A 262 10.05 4.25 -18.22
C THR A 262 11.39 4.94 -17.90
N SER A 263 11.44 6.27 -17.91
CA SER A 263 12.65 7.05 -17.63
C SER A 263 12.36 8.50 -17.24
N GLY A 264 13.30 9.14 -16.53
CA GLY A 264 13.19 10.53 -16.06
C GLY A 264 12.21 10.70 -14.88
N THR A 265 11.94 11.93 -14.49
CA THR A 265 11.02 12.17 -13.36
C THR A 265 9.58 11.80 -13.71
N ALA A 266 8.81 11.31 -12.75
CA ALA A 266 7.42 10.90 -12.92
C ALA A 266 6.60 11.26 -11.69
N ALA A 267 5.32 11.58 -11.87
CA ALA A 267 4.36 11.78 -10.79
C ALA A 267 3.13 10.89 -11.00
N TYR A 268 2.57 10.36 -9.91
CA TYR A 268 1.39 9.52 -9.93
C TYR A 268 0.46 9.95 -8.81
N ASN A 269 -0.73 10.42 -9.16
CA ASN A 269 -1.80 10.83 -8.23
C ASN A 269 -1.42 11.95 -7.23
N GLU A 270 -0.30 12.64 -7.41
CA GLU A 270 0.19 13.67 -6.46
C GLU A 270 -0.77 14.86 -6.28
N PHE A 271 -1.52 15.19 -7.33
CA PHE A 271 -2.41 16.35 -7.35
C PHE A 271 -3.86 16.02 -6.95
N LEU A 272 -4.17 14.79 -6.58
CA LEU A 272 -5.51 14.33 -6.23
C LEU A 272 -5.64 14.05 -4.74
N GLN A 273 -6.74 14.51 -4.14
CA GLN A 273 -6.96 14.41 -2.71
C GLN A 273 -8.44 14.12 -2.43
N TRP A 274 -8.70 13.59 -1.23
CA TRP A 274 -10.05 13.39 -0.70
C TRP A 274 -10.14 13.86 0.75
N ASP A 275 -11.34 14.21 1.19
CA ASP A 275 -11.62 14.57 2.56
C ASP A 275 -12.18 13.37 3.33
N VAL A 276 -11.34 12.77 4.17
CA VAL A 276 -11.71 11.63 5.02
C VAL A 276 -12.93 11.89 5.91
N LYS A 277 -13.18 13.14 6.33
CA LYS A 277 -14.34 13.50 7.17
C LYS A 277 -15.66 13.39 6.45
N THR A 278 -15.61 13.46 5.13
CA THR A 278 -16.80 13.38 4.29
C THR A 278 -17.12 11.96 3.88
N ILE A 279 -16.26 10.99 4.26
CA ILE A 279 -16.53 9.58 4.02
C ILE A 279 -17.77 9.16 4.81
N VAL A 280 -18.80 8.75 4.07
CA VAL A 280 -19.92 7.99 4.59
C VAL A 280 -19.75 6.59 4.05
N ASP A 281 -19.64 5.59 4.93
CA ASP A 281 -19.51 4.19 4.57
C ASP A 281 -20.59 3.41 5.32
N GLN A 282 -21.75 3.28 4.69
CA GLN A 282 -22.95 2.63 5.20
C GLN A 282 -23.40 1.55 4.22
N ALA A 283 -24.15 0.55 4.69
CA ALA A 283 -24.57 -0.59 3.87
C ALA A 283 -25.26 -0.22 2.54
N ASN A 284 -25.96 0.91 2.49
CA ASN A 284 -26.71 1.38 1.33
C ASN A 284 -26.22 2.74 0.78
N ARG A 285 -25.05 3.22 1.22
CA ARG A 285 -24.55 4.53 0.80
C ARG A 285 -23.06 4.66 1.02
N TYR A 286 -22.35 5.04 -0.03
CA TYR A 286 -20.98 5.55 0.06
C TYR A 286 -20.93 7.02 -0.37
N GLU A 287 -20.19 7.86 0.36
CA GLU A 287 -19.94 9.24 -0.04
C GLU A 287 -18.50 9.63 0.20
N VAL A 288 -17.98 10.56 -0.61
CA VAL A 288 -16.69 11.21 -0.36
C VAL A 288 -16.59 12.51 -1.15
N SER A 289 -15.94 13.52 -0.59
CA SER A 289 -15.55 14.73 -1.30
C SER A 289 -14.09 14.62 -1.74
N MET A 290 -13.83 14.96 -3.00
CA MET A 290 -12.53 14.90 -3.66
C MET A 290 -12.19 16.24 -4.26
N TYR A 291 -10.91 16.58 -4.38
CA TYR A 291 -10.45 17.84 -4.97
C TYR A 291 -9.08 17.68 -5.59
N ALA A 292 -8.82 18.51 -6.60
CA ALA A 292 -7.54 18.54 -7.29
C ALA A 292 -6.72 19.77 -6.89
N ARG A 293 -5.39 19.66 -6.99
CA ARG A 293 -4.48 20.79 -6.76
C ARG A 293 -3.94 21.35 -8.05
N GLY A 294 -3.77 22.67 -8.08
CA GLY A 294 -3.23 23.42 -9.22
C GLY A 294 -4.25 23.57 -10.36
N SER A 295 -4.73 22.46 -10.91
CA SER A 295 -5.72 22.42 -12.00
C SER A 295 -6.70 21.27 -11.82
N SER A 296 -7.87 21.37 -12.46
CA SER A 296 -8.84 20.26 -12.47
C SER A 296 -8.21 19.03 -13.12
N GLN A 297 -8.53 17.85 -12.59
CA GLN A 297 -8.03 16.57 -13.07
C GLN A 297 -9.20 15.69 -13.49
N ILE A 298 -8.96 14.78 -14.44
CA ILE A 298 -9.88 13.67 -14.72
C ILE A 298 -9.19 12.41 -14.23
N ALA A 299 -9.90 11.57 -13.48
CA ALA A 299 -9.39 10.29 -13.00
C ALA A 299 -10.53 9.28 -12.83
N ASP A 300 -10.18 8.01 -12.85
CA ASP A 300 -11.04 6.93 -12.39
C ASP A 300 -10.97 6.85 -10.86
N VAL A 301 -12.12 6.63 -10.22
CA VAL A 301 -12.27 6.71 -8.77
C VAL A 301 -12.81 5.39 -8.24
N THR A 302 -12.04 4.75 -7.37
CA THR A 302 -12.38 3.45 -6.78
C THR A 302 -12.40 3.54 -5.25
N PRO A 303 -13.56 3.41 -4.59
CA PRO A 303 -13.62 3.23 -3.14
C PRO A 303 -12.97 1.91 -2.74
N ARG A 304 -12.08 1.93 -1.75
CA ARG A 304 -11.34 0.75 -1.27
C ARG A 304 -11.41 0.63 0.24
N ARG A 305 -11.20 -0.60 0.75
CA ARG A 305 -11.33 -0.96 2.17
C ARG A 305 -12.68 -0.57 2.78
N LEU A 306 -13.75 -0.79 2.03
CA LEU A 306 -15.10 -0.51 2.51
C LEU A 306 -15.42 -1.34 3.76
N GLN A 307 -15.99 -0.70 4.78
CA GLN A 307 -16.28 -1.34 6.06
C GLN A 307 -17.72 -1.84 6.15
N ASN A 308 -18.67 -1.06 5.62
CA ASN A 308 -20.10 -1.39 5.69
C ASN A 308 -20.75 -1.43 4.29
N PHE A 309 -20.33 -0.56 3.38
CA PHE A 309 -20.80 -0.55 2.01
C PHE A 309 -20.29 -1.80 1.30
N VAL A 310 -21.21 -2.60 0.76
CA VAL A 310 -20.85 -3.87 0.10
C VAL A 310 -20.94 -3.69 -1.40
N VAL A 311 -19.86 -4.05 -2.08
CA VAL A 311 -19.80 -4.12 -3.54
C VAL A 311 -19.86 -5.59 -3.95
N ASN A 312 -20.93 -5.98 -4.64
CA ASN A 312 -21.06 -7.32 -5.20
C ASN A 312 -20.77 -7.31 -6.69
N LEU A 313 -20.13 -8.36 -7.19
CA LEU A 313 -19.83 -8.54 -8.61
C LEU A 313 -21.06 -8.32 -9.50
N GLY A 314 -20.91 -7.46 -10.52
CA GLY A 314 -21.99 -7.11 -11.46
C GLY A 314 -23.13 -6.27 -10.88
N GLN A 315 -23.09 -5.91 -9.60
CA GLN A 315 -24.10 -5.06 -8.99
C GLN A 315 -24.09 -3.68 -9.63
N ARG A 316 -25.29 -3.15 -9.86
CA ARG A 316 -25.49 -1.82 -10.41
C ARG A 316 -25.58 -0.78 -9.29
N PHE A 317 -24.91 0.34 -9.50
CA PHE A 317 -24.90 1.48 -8.59
C PHE A 317 -25.33 2.76 -9.31
N SER A 318 -26.04 3.62 -8.60
CA SER A 318 -26.33 4.98 -8.99
C SER A 318 -25.29 5.91 -8.38
N VAL A 319 -24.59 6.67 -9.21
CA VAL A 319 -23.50 7.57 -8.80
C VAL A 319 -23.85 9.01 -9.16
N THR A 320 -23.79 9.90 -8.17
CA THR A 320 -23.99 11.34 -8.34
C THR A 320 -22.68 12.07 -8.06
N LEU A 321 -22.30 12.99 -8.95
CA LEU A 321 -21.14 13.87 -8.81
C LEU A 321 -21.60 15.33 -8.66
N GLY A 322 -21.48 15.88 -7.45
CA GLY A 322 -21.95 17.22 -7.12
C GLY A 322 -23.45 17.37 -7.34
N SER A 323 -23.85 18.28 -8.22
CA SER A 323 -25.24 18.52 -8.61
C SER A 323 -25.62 17.89 -9.96
N ALA A 324 -24.74 17.08 -10.56
CA ALA A 324 -25.01 16.41 -11.83
C ALA A 324 -26.14 15.36 -11.69
N SER A 325 -26.74 14.98 -12.82
CA SER A 325 -27.67 13.85 -12.85
C SER A 325 -26.94 12.53 -12.54
N PRO A 326 -27.57 11.57 -11.84
CA PRO A 326 -26.92 10.32 -11.53
C PRO A 326 -26.59 9.50 -12.77
N ILE A 327 -25.42 8.86 -12.78
CA ILE A 327 -24.99 7.89 -13.78
C ILE A 327 -25.05 6.48 -13.21
N ASN A 328 -25.10 5.48 -14.08
CA ASN A 328 -25.07 4.07 -13.66
C ASN A 328 -23.67 3.50 -13.86
N VAL A 329 -23.16 2.85 -12.82
CA VAL A 329 -21.87 2.16 -12.82
C VAL A 329 -22.09 0.73 -12.34
N PHE A 330 -21.31 -0.21 -12.86
CA PHE A 330 -21.37 -1.61 -12.45
C PHE A 330 -20.07 -1.97 -11.72
N ALA A 331 -20.18 -2.74 -10.65
CA ALA A 331 -19.01 -3.43 -10.12
C ALA A 331 -18.53 -4.44 -11.16
N ASP A 332 -17.21 -4.54 -11.31
CA ASP A 332 -16.60 -5.37 -12.34
C ASP A 332 -16.50 -6.85 -11.94
N GLY A 333 -15.77 -7.61 -12.76
CA GLY A 333 -15.50 -9.04 -12.55
C GLY A 333 -14.57 -9.35 -11.37
N ASP A 334 -13.95 -8.31 -10.80
CA ASP A 334 -12.99 -8.41 -9.70
C ASP A 334 -13.65 -8.01 -8.37
N GLY A 335 -14.96 -7.71 -8.37
CA GLY A 335 -15.69 -7.30 -7.18
C GLY A 335 -15.40 -5.86 -6.73
N VAL A 336 -14.82 -5.04 -7.61
CA VAL A 336 -14.45 -3.65 -7.31
C VAL A 336 -15.37 -2.69 -8.06
N LEU A 337 -15.70 -1.55 -7.45
CA LEU A 337 -16.50 -0.49 -8.07
C LEU A 337 -15.63 0.69 -8.46
N THR A 338 -15.48 0.92 -9.77
CA THR A 338 -14.73 2.06 -10.30
C THR A 338 -15.67 2.99 -11.05
N VAL A 339 -15.71 4.26 -10.64
CA VAL A 339 -16.43 5.32 -11.34
C VAL A 339 -15.47 5.94 -12.36
N PRO A 340 -15.70 5.76 -13.67
CA PRO A 340 -14.74 6.19 -14.66
C PRO A 340 -14.84 7.68 -14.98
N ASN A 341 -13.73 8.29 -15.39
CA ASN A 341 -13.64 9.65 -15.94
C ASN A 341 -14.27 10.73 -15.04
N VAL A 342 -14.04 10.68 -13.73
CA VAL A 342 -14.53 11.70 -12.79
C VAL A 342 -13.73 12.98 -12.98
N ASN A 343 -14.42 14.07 -13.32
CA ASN A 343 -13.82 15.41 -13.29
C ASN A 343 -13.75 15.94 -11.86
N ILE A 344 -12.53 16.09 -11.34
CA ILE A 344 -12.21 16.52 -9.99
C ILE A 344 -11.66 17.96 -10.06
N PRO A 345 -12.48 18.99 -9.77
CA PRO A 345 -12.06 20.37 -9.85
C PRO A 345 -11.25 20.80 -8.61
N THR A 346 -10.57 21.94 -8.72
CA THR A 346 -9.86 22.55 -7.58
C THR A 346 -10.77 23.00 -6.44
N GLY A 347 -12.03 23.34 -6.75
CA GLY A 347 -13.07 23.65 -5.75
C GLY A 347 -13.71 22.40 -5.11
N GLY A 348 -13.32 21.21 -5.54
CA GLY A 348 -13.83 19.93 -5.07
C GLY A 348 -15.15 19.49 -5.69
N VAL A 349 -15.40 18.18 -5.61
CA VAL A 349 -16.62 17.50 -6.04
C VAL A 349 -16.99 16.44 -5.00
N LYS A 350 -18.26 16.37 -4.63
CA LYS A 350 -18.79 15.30 -3.79
C LYS A 350 -19.30 14.16 -4.66
N MET A 351 -18.81 12.95 -4.43
CA MET A 351 -19.34 11.72 -5.00
C MET A 351 -20.28 11.05 -4.00
N VAL A 352 -21.42 10.56 -4.49
CA VAL A 352 -22.40 9.77 -3.73
C VAL A 352 -22.73 8.53 -4.54
N ILE A 353 -22.62 7.35 -3.92
CA ILE A 353 -22.87 6.05 -4.52
C ILE A 353 -23.98 5.36 -3.73
N ILE A 354 -25.01 4.88 -4.44
CA ILE A 354 -26.16 4.17 -3.87
C ILE A 354 -26.35 2.86 -4.66
N PRO A 355 -26.48 1.70 -4.01
CA PRO A 355 -26.81 0.45 -4.69
C PRO A 355 -28.23 0.52 -5.24
N ASN A 356 -28.43 0.07 -6.48
CA ASN A 356 -29.74 0.01 -7.12
C ASN A 356 -30.45 -1.33 -6.93
#